data_AF-A0A1M5XEJ7-F1
#
_entry.id   AF-A0A1M5XEJ7-F1
#
_cell.length_a   1.000
_cell.length_b   1.000
_cell.length_c   1.000
_cell.angle_alpha   90.00
_cell.angle_beta   90.00
_cell.angle_gamma   90.00
#
_symmetry.space_group_name_H-M   'P 1'
#
loop_
_entity.id
_entity.type
_entity.pdbx_description
1 polymer ?
#
loop_
_entity_poly.entity_id
_entity_poly.type
_entity_poly.pdbx_seq_one_letter_code
_entity_poly.pdbx_strand_id
1 'polypeptide(L)'
;MTATAAKTERITILGTPQFKAFLTGEAKREGISVSELIRRRCQHRQQERDEDLLLSLAAEVRTATKKAQSALDKGLLDAEQALAELRRGAP
;
A
#
# COMPACT_ATOMS: atom_id res chain seq x y z
N MET A 1 -37.14 -30.72 -7.41
CA MET A 1 -35.78 -30.61 -7.99
C MET A 1 -35.45 -29.13 -8.08
N THR A 2 -34.76 -28.59 -7.08
CA THR A 2 -34.37 -27.18 -7.02
C THR A 2 -33.11 -26.98 -7.85
N ALA A 3 -33.24 -26.33 -9.00
CA ALA A 3 -32.10 -25.90 -9.79
C ALA A 3 -31.31 -24.85 -9.00
N THR A 4 -30.07 -25.17 -8.65
CA THR A 4 -29.13 -24.21 -8.08
C THR A 4 -28.83 -23.16 -9.16
N ALA A 5 -29.46 -21.99 -9.10
CA ALA A 5 -29.13 -20.88 -9.98
C ALA A 5 -27.65 -20.54 -9.77
N ALA A 6 -26.82 -20.77 -10.79
CA ALA A 6 -25.42 -20.39 -10.75
C ALA A 6 -25.32 -18.88 -10.48
N LYS A 7 -24.55 -18.46 -9.47
CA LYS A 7 -24.30 -17.05 -9.11
C LYS A 7 -23.42 -16.32 -10.14
N THR A 8 -23.54 -16.66 -11.42
CA THR A 8 -22.65 -16.21 -12.48
C THR A 8 -23.41 -15.99 -13.77
N GLU A 9 -23.25 -14.81 -14.35
CA GLU A 9 -23.79 -14.48 -15.66
C GLU A 9 -22.67 -14.41 -16.71
N ARG A 10 -23.01 -14.74 -17.96
CA ARG A 10 -22.05 -14.70 -19.06
C ARG A 10 -21.92 -13.28 -19.59
N ILE A 11 -20.71 -12.75 -19.58
CA ILE A 11 -20.38 -11.45 -20.19
C ILE A 11 -19.73 -11.70 -21.55
N THR A 12 -20.25 -11.06 -22.60
CA THR A 12 -19.65 -11.07 -23.94
C THR A 12 -18.92 -9.76 -24.15
N ILE A 13 -17.63 -9.84 -24.49
CA ILE A 13 -16.79 -8.67 -24.76
C ILE A 13 -16.31 -8.76 -26.20
N LEU A 14 -16.57 -7.71 -26.98
CA LEU A 14 -15.97 -7.54 -28.29
C LEU A 14 -14.57 -6.92 -28.10
N GLY A 15 -13.56 -7.54 -28.69
CA GLY A 15 -12.19 -7.10 -28.60
C GLY A 15 -11.42 -7.40 -29.87
N THR A 16 -10.31 -6.71 -30.09
CA THR A 16 -9.43 -6.96 -31.22
C THR A 16 -8.66 -8.28 -31.03
N PRO A 17 -8.15 -8.91 -32.11
CA PRO A 17 -7.30 -10.09 -31.99
C PRO A 17 -6.08 -9.87 -31.10
N GLN A 18 -5.45 -8.69 -31.20
CA GLN A 18 -4.32 -8.29 -30.36
C GLN A 18 -4.73 -8.18 -28.89
N PHE A 19 -5.89 -7.59 -28.59
CA PHE A 19 -6.37 -7.48 -27.22
C PHE A 19 -6.66 -8.85 -26.60
N LYS A 20 -7.23 -9.79 -27.37
CA LYS A 20 -7.43 -11.18 -26.92
C LYS A 20 -6.10 -11.87 -26.62
N ALA A 21 -5.10 -11.70 -27.50
CA ALA A 21 -3.77 -12.27 -27.31
C ALA A 21 -3.10 -11.71 -26.06
N PHE A 22 -3.20 -10.39 -25.85
CA PHE A 22 -2.72 -9.71 -24.65
C PHE A 22 -3.35 -10.30 -23.38
N LEU A 23 -4.68 -10.33 -23.27
CA LEU A 23 -5.36 -10.88 -22.08
C LEU A 23 -4.97 -12.34 -21.80
N THR A 24 -4.81 -13.13 -22.86
CA THR A 24 -4.39 -14.53 -22.74
C THR A 24 -2.95 -14.64 -22.21
N GLY A 25 -2.05 -13.78 -22.69
CA GLY A 25 -0.66 -13.72 -22.22
C GLY A 25 -0.55 -13.30 -20.75
N GLU A 26 -1.28 -12.26 -20.36
CA GLU A 26 -1.34 -11.78 -18.97
C GLU A 26 -1.86 -12.86 -18.03
N ALA A 27 -2.98 -13.50 -18.39
CA ALA A 27 -3.58 -14.56 -17.59
C ALA A 27 -2.64 -15.76 -17.43
N LYS A 28 -1.93 -16.14 -18.50
CA LYS A 28 -0.91 -17.20 -18.45
C LYS A 28 0.26 -16.83 -17.55
N ARG A 29 0.75 -15.58 -17.61
CA ARG A 29 1.85 -15.10 -16.76
C ARG A 29 1.47 -15.15 -15.27
N GLU A 30 0.23 -14.80 -14.95
CA GLU A 30 -0.30 -14.81 -13.58
C GLU A 30 -0.83 -16.20 -13.16
N GLY A 31 -0.82 -17.21 -14.04
CA GLY A 31 -1.28 -18.57 -13.75
C GLY A 31 -2.79 -18.69 -13.50
N ILE A 32 -3.59 -17.74 -13.97
CA ILE A 32 -5.04 -17.67 -13.74
C ILE A 32 -5.83 -17.67 -15.06
N SER A 33 -7.16 -17.80 -14.98
CA SER A 33 -8.01 -17.68 -16.16
C SER A 33 -8.19 -16.23 -16.60
N VAL A 34 -8.48 -16.00 -17.89
CA VAL A 34 -8.77 -14.66 -18.42
C VAL A 34 -9.97 -14.02 -17.72
N SER A 35 -11.00 -14.80 -17.40
CA SER A 35 -12.17 -14.29 -16.66
C SER A 35 -11.81 -13.87 -15.23
N GLU A 36 -10.92 -14.60 -14.57
CA GLU A 36 -10.43 -14.25 -13.24
C GLU A 36 -9.53 -13.01 -13.28
N LEU A 37 -8.66 -12.89 -14.28
CA LEU A 37 -7.85 -11.71 -14.52
C LEU A 37 -8.71 -10.46 -14.67
N ILE A 38 -9.76 -10.53 -15.52
CA ILE A 38 -10.70 -9.42 -15.74
C ILE A 38 -11.43 -9.09 -14.45
N ARG A 39 -11.95 -10.09 -13.73
CA ARG A 39 -12.64 -9.90 -12.44
C ARG A 39 -11.74 -9.18 -11.45
N ARG A 40 -10.49 -9.64 -11.28
CA ARG A 40 -9.51 -9.03 -10.38
C ARG A 40 -9.24 -7.58 -10.77
N ARG A 41 -8.93 -7.30 -12.03
CA ARG A 41 -8.61 -5.92 -12.45
C ARG A 41 -9.82 -4.98 -12.38
N CYS A 42 -11.03 -5.47 -12.63
CA CYS A 42 -12.24 -4.65 -12.55
C CYS A 42 -12.72 -4.43 -11.10
N GLN A 43 -12.54 -5.41 -10.21
CA GLN A 43 -12.97 -5.33 -8.81
C GLN A 43 -11.89 -4.76 -7.89
N HIS A 44 -10.61 -5.00 -8.17
CA HIS A 44 -9.47 -4.51 -7.39
C HIS A 44 -8.89 -3.19 -7.89
N ARG A 45 -9.54 -2.50 -8.84
CA ARG A 45 -9.11 -1.15 -9.26
C ARG A 45 -9.14 -0.10 -8.13
N GLN A 46 -9.75 -0.43 -6.98
CA GLN A 46 -9.68 0.35 -5.75
C GLN A 46 -8.35 0.14 -4.98
N GLN A 47 -7.73 -1.04 -5.06
CA GLN A 47 -6.49 -1.33 -4.32
C GLN A 47 -5.29 -0.50 -4.78
N GLU A 48 -5.17 -0.18 -6.06
CA GLU A 48 -4.06 0.66 -6.56
C GLU A 48 -4.09 2.07 -5.93
N ARG A 49 -5.29 2.64 -5.69
CA ARG A 49 -5.41 3.92 -4.99
C ARG A 49 -5.11 3.81 -3.50
N ASP A 50 -5.49 2.69 -2.89
CA ASP A 50 -5.22 2.45 -1.47
C ASP A 50 -3.72 2.21 -1.22
N GLU A 51 -3.02 1.54 -2.14
CA GLU A 51 -1.57 1.34 -2.06
C GLU A 51 -0.79 2.65 -2.17
N ASP A 52 -1.14 3.55 -3.08
CA ASP A 52 -0.54 4.89 -3.19
C ASP A 52 -0.76 5.71 -1.91
N LEU A 53 -1.98 5.66 -1.36
CA LEU A 53 -2.31 6.33 -0.09
C LEU A 53 -1.51 5.75 1.08
N LEU A 54 -1.39 4.42 1.16
CA LEU A 54 -0.60 3.72 2.17
C LEU A 54 0.89 4.06 2.08
N LEU A 55 1.45 4.14 0.87
CA LEU A 55 2.83 4.56 0.65
C LEU A 55 3.07 5.99 1.14
N SER A 56 2.13 6.89 0.86
CA SER A 56 2.18 8.28 1.32
C SER A 56 2.13 8.37 2.86
N LEU A 57 1.17 7.69 3.50
CA LEU A 57 1.07 7.60 4.96
C LEU A 57 2.35 7.03 5.59
N ALA A 58 2.92 5.97 5.01
CA ALA A 58 4.16 5.38 5.51
C ALA A 58 5.37 6.32 5.37
N ALA A 59 5.40 7.20 4.36
CA ALA A 59 6.43 8.22 4.22
C ALA A 59 6.27 9.34 5.25
N GLU A 60 5.04 9.79 5.51
CA GLU A 60 4.73 10.79 6.53
C GLU A 60 5.08 10.30 7.93
N VAL A 61 4.69 9.07 8.30
CA VAL A 61 5.03 8.47 9.60
C VAL A 61 6.54 8.41 9.78
N ARG A 62 7.28 7.92 8.78
CA ARG A 62 8.76 7.88 8.83
C ARG A 62 9.38 9.25 9.05
N THR A 63 8.85 10.27 8.39
CA THR A 63 9.31 11.65 8.53
C THR A 63 9.02 12.19 9.93
N ALA A 64 7.81 11.98 10.42
CA ALA A 64 7.40 12.40 11.76
C ALA A 64 8.23 11.71 12.85
N THR A 65 8.47 10.41 12.74
CA THR A 65 9.29 9.65 13.70
C THR A 65 10.74 10.12 13.70
N LYS A 66 11.35 10.40 12.53
CA LYS A 66 12.70 10.97 12.46
C LYS A 66 12.79 12.34 13.14
N LYS A 67 11.79 13.19 12.91
CA LYS A 67 11.72 14.51 13.55
C LYS A 67 11.58 14.39 15.07
N ALA A 68 10.72 13.48 15.54
CA ALA A 68 10.54 13.21 16.96
C ALA A 68 11.83 12.70 17.60
N GLN A 69 12.51 11.74 16.97
CA GLN A 69 13.80 11.23 17.46
C GLN A 69 14.83 12.35 17.61
N SER A 70 15.02 13.18 16.57
CA SER A 70 15.96 14.29 16.62
C SER A 70 15.61 15.32 17.70
N ALA A 71 14.33 15.57 17.94
CA ALA A 71 13.89 16.49 19.00
C ALA A 71 14.17 15.91 20.40
N LEU A 72 13.98 14.60 20.59
CA LEU A 72 14.30 13.92 21.84
C LEU A 72 15.80 13.89 22.11
N ASP A 73 16.62 13.56 21.12
CA ASP A 73 18.08 13.54 21.25
C ASP A 73 18.62 14.92 21.63
N LYS A 74 18.10 15.97 20.98
CA LYS A 74 18.44 17.35 21.34
C LYS A 74 17.99 17.70 22.75
N GLY A 75 16.75 17.36 23.13
CA GLY A 75 16.24 17.63 24.46
C GLY A 75 17.04 16.91 25.56
N LEU A 76 17.55 15.71 25.28
CA LEU A 76 18.41 14.97 26.19
C LEU A 76 19.76 15.69 26.38
N LEU A 77 20.39 16.11 25.28
CA LEU A 77 21.64 16.87 25.30
C LEU A 77 21.49 18.20 26.07
N ASP A 78 20.41 18.94 25.79
CA ASP A 78 20.13 20.21 26.46
C ASP A 78 19.93 20.00 27.98
N ALA A 79 19.25 18.92 28.38
CA ALA A 79 19.04 18.56 29.79
C ALA A 79 20.34 18.12 30.48
N GLU A 80 21.18 17.33 29.81
CA GLU A 80 22.50 16.94 30.32
C GLU A 80 23.42 18.15 30.51
N GLN A 81 23.41 19.09 29.56
CA GLN A 81 24.17 20.33 29.66
C GLN A 81 23.71 21.17 30.87
N ALA A 82 22.39 21.34 31.03
CA ALA A 82 21.83 22.06 32.18
C ALA A 82 22.21 21.41 33.52
N LEU A 83 22.17 20.07 33.60
CA LEU A 83 22.63 19.33 34.79
C LEU A 83 24.13 19.53 35.06
N ALA A 84 24.97 19.56 34.03
CA ALA A 84 26.40 19.79 34.16
C ALA A 84 26.74 21.23 34.62
N GLU A 85 25.95 22.22 34.20
CA GLU A 85 26.07 23.60 34.67
C GLU A 85 25.67 23.73 36.14
N LEU A 86 24.53 23.13 36.55
CA LEU A 86 24.09 23.11 37.94
C LEU A 86 25.10 22.45 38.88
N ARG A 87 25.73 21.34 38.46
CA ARG A 87 26.77 20.65 39.23
C ARG A 87 28.07 21.45 39.35
N ARG A 88 28.40 22.28 38.36
CA ARG A 88 29.58 23.17 38.41
C ARG A 88 29.36 24.42 39.25
N GLY A 89 28.11 24.87 39.37
CA GLY A 89 27.71 25.99 40.24
C GLY A 89 27.33 25.58 41.67
N ALA A 90 27.37 24.28 42.00
CA ALA A 90 27.17 23.81 43.36
C ALA A 90 28.43 24.10 44.22
N PRO A 91 28.28 24.69 45.42
CA PRO A 91 29.39 25.06 46.30
C PRO A 91 30.19 23.86 46.82
#